data_AF-A0A142WR69-F1
#
_entry.id   AF-A0A142WR69-F1
#
_cell.length_a   1.000
_cell.length_b   1.000
_cell.length_c   1.000
_cell.angle_alpha   90.00
_cell.angle_beta   90.00
_cell.angle_gamma   90.00
#
_symmetry.space_group_name_H-M   'P 1'
#
loop_
_entity.id
_entity.type
_entity.pdbx_description
1 polymer ?
#
loop_
_entity_poly.entity_id
_entity_poly.type
_entity_poly.pdbx_seq_one_letter_code
_entity_poly.pdbx_strand_id
1 'polypeptide(L)'
;MHGRVTRIVVSLVALAVLSTLTVCHDRAFVDRHTGSRKGFRQWWFGLRTGEWYRQSLLERWVRAYRRSPPTSDWVSYAGTGRNLLGRPMESGHGIPGPIILVSPEMLDEYCRTHDDAELLALHDTLVRDDSAEVQEEIGWILDWSLQETE
;
A
#
# COMPACT_ATOMS: atom_id res chain seq x y z
N MET A 1 -4.96 23.79 -48.84
CA MET A 1 -5.79 23.02 -47.88
C MET A 1 -5.16 21.69 -47.45
N HIS A 2 -4.56 20.92 -48.36
CA HIS A 2 -3.91 19.62 -48.05
C HIS A 2 -2.95 19.63 -46.85
N GLY A 3 -2.03 20.60 -46.74
CA GLY A 3 -1.05 20.63 -45.65
C GLY A 3 -1.64 20.84 -44.24
N ARG A 4 -2.84 21.42 -44.10
CA ARG A 4 -3.49 21.59 -42.79
C ARG A 4 -4.13 20.29 -42.31
N VAL A 5 -4.80 19.57 -43.21
CA VAL A 5 -5.45 18.29 -42.91
C VAL A 5 -4.42 17.26 -42.48
N THR A 6 -3.29 17.14 -43.19
CA THR A 6 -2.22 16.21 -42.84
C THR A 6 -1.66 16.47 -41.43
N ARG A 7 -1.42 17.74 -41.06
CA ARG A 7 -0.90 18.09 -39.71
C ARG A 7 -1.90 17.74 -38.60
N ILE A 8 -3.19 17.96 -38.84
CA ILE A 8 -4.24 17.61 -37.88
C ILE A 8 -4.27 16.10 -37.67
N VAL A 9 -4.29 15.32 -38.76
CA VAL A 9 -4.30 13.85 -38.69
C VAL A 9 -3.07 13.33 -37.94
N VAL A 10 -1.87 13.81 -38.29
CA VAL A 10 -0.62 13.43 -37.61
C VAL A 10 -0.67 13.75 -36.12
N SER A 11 -1.18 14.93 -35.74
CA SER A 11 -1.27 15.35 -34.34
C SER A 11 -2.26 14.49 -33.55
N LEU A 12 -3.40 14.13 -34.16
CA LEU A 12 -4.40 13.26 -33.54
C LEU A 12 -3.88 11.84 -33.36
N VAL A 13 -3.17 11.30 -34.35
CA VAL A 13 -2.52 9.98 -34.24
C VAL A 13 -1.45 9.98 -33.16
N ALA A 14 -0.60 11.01 -33.11
CA ALA A 14 0.41 11.14 -32.07
C ALA A 14 -0.22 11.22 -30.68
N LEU A 15 -1.28 12.02 -30.51
CA LEU A 15 -2.01 12.12 -29.25
C LEU A 15 -2.65 10.79 -28.85
N ALA A 16 -3.24 10.06 -29.80
CA ALA A 16 -3.83 8.75 -29.56
C ALA A 16 -2.78 7.75 -29.06
N VAL A 17 -1.62 7.66 -29.72
CA VAL A 17 -0.51 6.78 -29.29
C VAL A 17 0.05 7.20 -27.93
N LEU A 18 0.25 8.49 -27.68
CA LEU A 18 0.72 8.97 -26.39
C LEU A 18 -0.28 8.69 -25.26
N SER A 19 -1.59 8.68 -25.56
CA SER A 19 -2.63 8.34 -24.59
C SER A 19 -2.63 6.87 -24.17
N THR A 20 -1.92 5.98 -24.89
CA THR A 20 -1.76 4.57 -24.51
C THR A 20 -0.45 4.30 -23.77
N LEU A 21 0.35 5.32 -23.48
CA LEU A 21 1.57 5.16 -22.70
C LEU A 21 1.29 5.43 -21.23
N THR A 22 1.79 4.55 -20.36
CA THR A 22 1.81 4.76 -18.91
C THR A 22 2.83 5.84 -18.56
N VAL A 23 2.35 6.97 -18.05
CA VAL A 23 3.16 8.17 -17.76
C VAL A 23 3.58 8.21 -16.30
N CYS A 24 2.75 7.66 -15.42
CA CYS A 24 3.07 7.54 -14.01
C CYS A 24 2.48 6.27 -13.40
N HIS A 25 3.08 5.84 -12.30
CA HIS A 25 2.63 4.74 -11.46
C HIS A 25 2.36 5.27 -10.07
N ASP A 26 1.13 5.17 -9.59
CA ASP A 26 0.81 5.35 -8.18
C ASP A 26 1.19 4.05 -7.45
N ARG A 27 2.18 4.12 -6.56
CA ARG A 27 2.63 2.98 -5.75
C ARG A 27 2.17 3.14 -4.31
N ALA A 28 1.69 2.05 -3.72
CA ALA A 28 1.39 1.94 -2.30
C ALA A 28 2.02 0.69 -1.71
N PHE A 29 2.56 0.84 -0.51
CA PHE A 29 3.30 -0.17 0.23
C PHE A 29 2.71 -0.29 1.63
N VAL A 30 2.76 -1.51 2.16
CA VAL A 30 2.44 -1.82 3.55
C VAL A 30 3.66 -2.49 4.16
N ASP A 31 3.99 -2.16 5.40
CA ASP A 31 5.00 -2.84 6.19
C ASP A 31 4.38 -4.10 6.78
N ARG A 32 4.89 -5.29 6.40
CA ARG A 32 4.32 -6.57 6.84
C ARG A 32 4.38 -6.76 8.36
N HIS A 33 5.37 -6.16 9.02
CA HIS A 33 5.60 -6.34 10.45
C HIS A 33 4.70 -5.46 11.33
N THR A 34 4.19 -4.34 10.79
CA THR A 34 3.53 -3.32 11.60
C THR A 34 2.20 -2.83 11.02
N GLY A 35 1.90 -3.14 9.76
CA GLY A 35 0.72 -2.62 9.06
C GLY A 35 0.81 -1.15 8.66
N SER A 36 1.93 -0.48 8.93
CA SER A 36 2.18 0.90 8.47
C SER A 36 2.13 0.98 6.96
N ARG A 37 1.77 2.15 6.42
CA ARG A 37 1.56 2.34 4.98
C ARG A 37 2.35 3.53 4.46
N LYS A 38 2.80 3.43 3.21
CA LYS A 38 3.39 4.56 2.48
C LYS A 38 3.06 4.47 1.01
N GLY A 39 3.21 5.58 0.30
CA GLY A 39 3.05 5.58 -1.14
C GLY A 39 3.65 6.80 -1.78
N PHE A 40 3.73 6.75 -3.10
CA PHE A 40 4.22 7.83 -3.93
C PHE A 40 3.77 7.63 -5.37
N ARG A 41 3.76 8.72 -6.13
CA ARG A 41 3.63 8.69 -7.59
C ARG A 41 5.01 8.69 -8.22
N GLN A 42 5.31 7.68 -9.04
CA GLN A 42 6.51 7.58 -9.83
C GLN A 42 6.22 7.93 -11.30
N TRP A 43 6.89 8.93 -11.84
CA TRP A 43 6.79 9.31 -13.25
C TRP A 43 7.73 8.45 -14.11
N TRP A 44 7.41 8.32 -15.40
CA TRP A 44 8.18 7.52 -16.35
C TRP A 44 9.66 7.95 -16.47
N PHE A 45 9.97 9.22 -16.21
CA PHE A 45 11.33 9.77 -16.17
C PHE A 45 12.01 9.65 -14.80
N GLY A 46 11.47 8.82 -13.89
CA GLY A 46 12.07 8.47 -12.61
C GLY A 46 11.74 9.41 -11.44
N LEU A 47 11.14 10.58 -11.68
CA LEU A 47 10.75 11.50 -10.60
C LEU A 47 9.69 10.87 -9.69
N ARG A 48 9.82 11.09 -8.38
CA ARG A 48 8.82 10.74 -7.37
C ARG A 48 8.14 12.00 -6.85
N THR A 49 6.83 11.94 -6.69
CA THR A 49 6.00 13.05 -6.20
C THR A 49 4.88 12.53 -5.32
N GLY A 50 4.30 13.39 -4.48
CA GLY A 50 3.16 13.02 -3.64
C GLY A 50 3.50 11.88 -2.68
N GLU A 51 4.70 11.90 -2.11
CA GLU A 51 5.10 10.93 -1.09
C GLU A 51 4.24 11.12 0.15
N TRP A 52 3.76 10.02 0.70
CA TRP A 52 2.99 10.02 1.94
C TRP A 52 3.38 8.80 2.78
N TYR A 53 3.23 8.94 4.09
CA TYR A 53 3.49 7.89 5.06
C TYR A 53 2.46 7.99 6.18
N ARG A 54 1.88 6.84 6.55
CA ARG A 54 0.94 6.67 7.65
C ARG A 54 1.49 5.58 8.56
N GLN A 55 1.97 6.01 9.73
CA GLN A 55 2.42 5.12 10.79
C GLN A 55 1.20 4.45 11.46
N SER A 56 1.24 3.14 11.68
CA SER A 56 0.26 2.42 12.49
C SER A 56 0.50 2.62 13.98
N LEU A 57 -0.52 2.39 14.81
CA LEU A 57 -0.32 2.37 16.26
C LEU A 57 0.62 1.25 16.70
N LEU A 58 0.60 0.09 16.06
CA LEU A 58 1.55 -0.99 16.32
C LEU A 58 2.99 -0.54 16.09
N GLU A 59 3.30 0.12 14.97
CA GLU A 59 4.66 0.64 14.73
C GLU A 59 5.08 1.65 15.81
N ARG A 60 4.16 2.56 16.18
CA ARG A 60 4.43 3.55 17.23
C ARG A 60 4.72 2.87 18.57
N TRP A 61 3.93 1.87 18.92
CA TRP A 61 4.11 1.07 20.13
C TRP A 61 5.45 0.32 20.10
N VAL A 62 5.78 -0.39 19.02
CA VAL A 62 7.06 -1.13 18.87
C VAL A 62 8.26 -0.20 19.03
N ARG A 63 8.21 1.01 18.42
CA ARG A 63 9.29 2.00 18.56
C ARG A 63 9.46 2.53 19.98
N ALA A 64 8.37 2.59 20.75
CA ALA A 64 8.42 3.00 22.15
C ALA A 64 8.90 1.84 23.05
N TYR A 65 8.47 0.61 22.76
CA TYR A 65 8.78 -0.59 23.54
C TYR A 65 10.20 -1.10 23.31
N ARG A 66 10.67 -1.14 22.04
CA ARG A 66 12.01 -1.60 21.68
C ARG A 66 12.97 -0.41 21.56
N ARG A 67 14.10 -0.47 22.26
CA ARG A 67 15.17 0.55 22.19
C ARG A 67 15.82 0.68 20.80
N SER A 68 15.62 -0.31 19.94
CA SER A 68 16.14 -0.32 18.56
C SER A 68 15.01 -0.06 17.56
N PRO A 69 15.28 0.65 16.45
CA PRO A 69 14.29 0.83 15.40
C PRO A 69 13.82 -0.52 14.86
N PRO A 70 12.51 -0.72 14.63
CA PRO A 70 12.03 -1.93 13.98
C PRO A 70 12.57 -2.02 12.55
N THR A 71 12.97 -3.22 12.14
CA THR A 71 13.27 -3.51 10.73
C THR A 71 11.96 -3.51 9.97
N SER A 72 11.76 -2.53 9.08
CA SER A 72 10.58 -2.53 8.21
C SER A 72 10.70 -3.52 7.06
N ASP A 73 9.60 -4.16 6.70
CA ASP A 73 9.49 -5.01 5.52
C ASP A 73 8.37 -4.52 4.59
N TRP A 74 8.74 -3.58 3.72
CA TRP A 74 7.81 -2.87 2.85
C TRP A 74 7.46 -3.68 1.60
N VAL A 75 6.21 -4.12 1.49
CA VAL A 75 5.69 -4.83 0.31
C VAL A 75 4.69 -3.96 -0.46
N SER A 76 4.88 -3.89 -1.77
CA SER A 76 3.98 -3.14 -2.68
C SER A 76 2.66 -3.89 -2.84
N TYR A 77 1.55 -3.28 -2.43
CA TYR A 77 0.20 -3.88 -2.56
C TYR A 77 -0.68 -3.17 -3.59
N ALA A 78 -0.28 -1.99 -4.06
CA ALA A 78 -0.96 -1.31 -5.17
C ALA A 78 0.06 -0.66 -6.09
N GLY A 79 -0.12 -0.89 -7.39
CA GLY A 79 0.62 -0.24 -8.46
C GLY A 79 -0.35 0.06 -9.59
N THR A 80 -0.86 1.30 -9.65
CA THR A 80 -1.76 1.72 -10.73
C THR A 80 -1.00 2.58 -11.72
N GLY A 81 -0.73 2.02 -12.90
CA GLY A 81 -0.21 2.77 -14.03
C GLY A 81 -1.30 3.69 -14.58
N ARG A 82 -0.99 4.97 -14.81
CA ARG A 82 -1.89 5.95 -15.42
C ARG A 82 -1.32 6.55 -16.69
N ASN A 83 -2.15 6.76 -17.68
CA ASN A 83 -1.78 7.47 -18.91
C ASN A 83 -1.78 8.99 -18.76
N LEU A 84 -1.49 9.72 -19.86
CA LEU A 84 -1.54 11.18 -19.90
C LEU A 84 -2.91 11.77 -19.52
N LEU A 85 -4.00 11.00 -19.70
CA LEU A 85 -5.35 11.41 -19.33
C LEU A 85 -5.71 11.03 -17.89
N GLY A 86 -4.74 10.50 -17.12
CA GLY A 86 -4.94 10.02 -15.75
C GLY A 86 -5.74 8.72 -15.63
N ARG A 87 -6.06 8.05 -16.74
CA ARG A 87 -6.83 6.80 -16.74
C ARG A 87 -5.95 5.63 -16.32
N PRO A 88 -6.45 4.70 -15.50
CA PRO A 88 -5.71 3.49 -15.15
C PRO A 88 -5.48 2.62 -16.39
N MET A 89 -4.26 2.10 -16.54
CA MET A 89 -3.83 1.25 -17.65
C MET A 89 -3.25 -0.09 -17.19
N GLU A 90 -2.55 -0.08 -16.07
CA GLU A 90 -1.88 -1.27 -15.52
C GLU A 90 -2.21 -1.40 -14.04
N SER A 91 -2.46 -2.64 -13.62
CA SER A 91 -2.58 -3.03 -12.23
C SER A 91 -1.61 -4.16 -11.97
N GLY A 92 -0.59 -3.91 -11.17
CA GLY A 92 0.34 -4.93 -10.70
C GLY A 92 0.60 -4.74 -9.21
N HIS A 93 0.62 -5.83 -8.47
CA HIS A 93 0.87 -5.80 -7.03
C HIS A 93 1.48 -7.12 -6.55
N GLY A 94 2.39 -7.01 -5.58
CA GLY A 94 2.76 -8.15 -4.76
C GLY A 94 1.59 -8.53 -3.85
N ILE A 95 1.63 -9.73 -3.30
CA ILE A 95 0.69 -10.16 -2.27
C ILE A 95 1.36 -9.82 -0.92
N PRO A 96 1.00 -8.71 -0.26
CA PRO A 96 1.60 -8.29 1.02
C PRO A 96 1.31 -9.20 2.21
N GLY A 97 0.72 -10.38 1.99
CA GLY A 97 0.28 -11.29 3.04
C GLY A 97 -1.04 -10.86 3.69
N PRO A 98 -1.50 -11.60 4.73
CA PRO A 98 -2.80 -11.40 5.35
C PRO A 98 -3.03 -10.01 5.96
N ILE A 99 -1.98 -9.32 6.39
CA ILE A 99 -2.05 -7.97 7.00
C ILE A 99 -2.80 -6.93 6.15
N ILE A 100 -2.84 -7.09 4.82
CA ILE A 100 -3.59 -6.17 3.94
C ILE A 100 -5.11 -6.25 4.12
N LEU A 101 -5.60 -7.36 4.65
CA LEU A 101 -7.02 -7.58 4.93
C LEU A 101 -7.48 -6.75 6.12
N VAL A 102 -6.57 -6.38 7.02
CA VAL A 102 -6.86 -5.52 8.17
C VAL A 102 -6.80 -4.06 7.75
N SER A 103 -7.89 -3.32 7.96
CA SER A 103 -7.90 -1.88 7.73
C SER A 103 -6.99 -1.18 8.75
N PRO A 104 -6.38 -0.03 8.40
CA PRO A 104 -5.58 0.73 9.38
C PRO A 104 -6.37 1.07 10.63
N GLU A 105 -7.66 1.39 10.48
CA GLU A 105 -8.54 1.75 11.58
C GLU A 105 -8.80 0.58 12.52
N MET A 106 -8.97 -0.64 11.97
CA MET A 106 -9.17 -1.86 12.75
C MET A 106 -7.91 -2.25 13.51
N LEU A 107 -6.74 -2.20 12.86
CA LEU A 107 -5.46 -2.47 13.53
C LEU A 107 -5.19 -1.43 14.64
N ASP A 108 -5.49 -0.16 14.36
CA ASP A 108 -5.35 0.91 15.33
C ASP A 108 -6.29 0.69 16.53
N GLU A 109 -7.53 0.22 16.30
CA GLU A 109 -8.45 -0.07 17.40
C GLU A 109 -8.01 -1.26 18.24
N TYR A 110 -7.60 -2.36 17.60
CA TYR A 110 -6.98 -3.50 18.29
C TYR A 110 -5.84 -3.04 19.21
N CYS A 111 -4.96 -2.17 18.70
CA CYS A 111 -3.83 -1.64 19.48
C CYS A 111 -4.24 -0.78 20.68
N ARG A 112 -5.46 -0.24 20.71
CA ARG A 112 -5.96 0.57 21.85
C ARG A 112 -6.61 -0.28 22.92
N THR A 113 -7.20 -1.41 22.54
CA THR A 113 -8.01 -2.26 23.42
C THR A 113 -7.23 -3.41 24.05
N HIS A 114 -6.07 -3.75 23.48
CA HIS A 114 -5.20 -4.86 23.93
C HIS A 114 -3.98 -4.37 24.71
N ASP A 115 -3.43 -5.23 25.55
CA ASP A 115 -2.30 -4.91 26.42
C ASP A 115 -0.92 -5.11 25.76
N ASP A 116 0.15 -4.66 26.42
CA ASP A 116 1.52 -4.72 25.89
C ASP A 116 1.98 -6.16 25.56
N ALA A 117 1.47 -7.19 26.26
CA ALA A 117 1.85 -8.57 26.01
C ALA A 117 1.20 -9.10 24.73
N GLU A 118 -0.07 -8.75 24.51
CA GLU A 118 -0.81 -9.08 23.29
C GLU A 118 -0.21 -8.36 22.06
N LEU A 119 0.11 -7.07 22.19
CA LEU A 119 0.77 -6.32 21.12
C LEU A 119 2.17 -6.87 20.78
N LEU A 120 2.91 -7.34 21.79
CA LEU A 120 4.19 -8.00 21.58
C LEU A 120 4.03 -9.30 20.82
N ALA A 121 3.05 -10.13 21.21
CA ALA A 121 2.75 -11.40 20.56
C ALA A 121 2.37 -11.19 19.09
N LEU A 122 1.43 -10.27 18.81
CA LEU A 122 1.05 -9.90 17.45
C LEU A 122 2.26 -9.50 16.61
N HIS A 123 3.10 -8.59 17.13
CA HIS A 123 4.29 -8.15 16.41
C HIS A 123 5.28 -9.29 16.16
N ASP A 124 5.54 -10.15 17.15
CA ASP A 124 6.47 -11.27 17.00
C ASP A 124 5.96 -12.29 15.98
N THR A 125 4.65 -12.56 15.94
CA THR A 125 4.00 -13.37 14.90
C THR A 125 4.22 -12.76 13.52
N LEU A 126 3.99 -11.45 13.35
CA LEU A 126 4.19 -10.77 12.06
C LEU A 126 5.66 -10.77 11.60
N VAL A 127 6.62 -10.67 12.53
CA VAL A 127 8.07 -10.69 12.21
C VAL A 127 8.57 -12.08 11.84
N ARG A 128 7.98 -13.15 12.42
CA ARG A 128 8.35 -14.53 12.07
C ARG A 128 7.99 -14.90 10.63
N ASP A 129 7.04 -14.20 10.02
CA ASP A 129 6.54 -14.42 8.66
C ASP A 129 6.07 -15.88 8.43
N ASP A 130 5.58 -16.55 9.48
CA ASP A 130 4.92 -17.85 9.37
C ASP A 130 3.51 -17.62 8.82
N SER A 131 3.31 -17.90 7.53
CA SER A 131 2.08 -17.57 6.84
C SER A 131 0.82 -18.18 7.47
N ALA A 132 0.92 -19.33 8.17
CA ALA A 132 -0.23 -19.94 8.81
C ALA A 132 -0.58 -19.21 10.11
N GLU A 133 0.41 -18.97 10.97
CA GLU A 133 0.27 -18.26 12.24
C GLU A 133 -0.20 -16.82 12.02
N VAL A 134 0.39 -16.12 11.04
CA VAL A 134 -0.04 -14.77 10.64
C VAL A 134 -1.48 -14.79 10.12
N GLN A 135 -1.87 -15.79 9.34
CA GLN A 135 -3.23 -15.86 8.82
C GLN A 135 -4.26 -16.13 9.93
N GLU A 136 -3.92 -16.97 10.91
CA GLU A 136 -4.74 -17.24 12.09
C GLU A 136 -4.92 -15.98 12.94
N GLU A 137 -3.82 -15.30 13.28
CA GLU A 137 -3.83 -14.08 14.09
C GLU A 137 -4.64 -12.96 13.41
N ILE A 138 -4.43 -12.77 12.11
CA ILE A 138 -5.20 -11.78 11.33
C ILE A 138 -6.68 -12.18 11.23
N GLY A 139 -6.97 -13.47 11.12
CA GLY A 139 -8.35 -13.99 11.16
C GLY A 139 -9.04 -13.64 12.48
N TRP A 140 -8.34 -13.82 13.60
CA TRP A 140 -8.85 -13.46 14.92
C TRP A 140 -9.17 -11.96 15.04
N ILE A 141 -8.27 -11.09 14.56
CA ILE A 141 -8.51 -9.63 14.54
C ILE A 141 -9.77 -9.26 13.75
N LEU A 142 -9.95 -9.90 12.59
CA LEU A 142 -11.13 -9.68 11.75
C LEU A 142 -12.41 -10.13 12.48
N ASP A 143 -12.41 -11.32 13.07
CA ASP A 143 -13.57 -11.86 13.80
C ASP A 143 -13.89 -11.05 15.06
N TRP A 144 -12.88 -10.60 15.80
CA TRP A 144 -13.03 -9.69 16.94
C TRP A 144 -13.69 -8.38 16.53
N SER A 145 -13.25 -7.77 15.42
CA SER A 145 -13.78 -6.49 14.95
C SER A 145 -15.27 -6.55 14.56
N LEU A 146 -15.76 -7.71 14.12
CA LEU A 146 -17.15 -7.90 13.77
C LEU A 146 -18.04 -7.90 15.02
N GLN A 147 -17.56 -8.45 16.13
CA GLN A 147 -18.31 -8.55 17.39
C GLN A 147 -18.50 -7.18 18.07
N GLU A 148 -17.58 -6.23 17.87
CA GLU A 148 -17.70 -4.88 18.46
C GLU A 148 -18.70 -3.97 17.74
N THR A 149 -19.16 -4.36 16.55
CA THR A 149 -20.11 -3.56 15.75
C THR A 149 -21.58 -3.91 15.97
N GLU A 150 -21.88 -4.93 16.76
CA GLU A 150 -23.23 -5.36 17.17
C GLU A 150 -23.72 -4.66 18.45
#